data_AF-A0A0S7ZHH9-F1
#
_entry.id   AF-A0A0S7ZHH9-F1
#
_cell.length_a   1.000
_cell.length_b   1.000
_cell.length_c   1.000
_cell.angle_alpha   90.00
_cell.angle_beta   90.00
_cell.angle_gamma   90.00
#
_symmetry.space_group_name_H-M   'P 1'
#
loop_
_entity.id
_entity.type
_entity.pdbx_description
1 polymer ?
#
loop_
_entity_poly.entity_id
_entity_poly.type
_entity_poly.pdbx_seq_one_letter_code
_entity_poly.pdbx_strand_id
1 'polypeptide(L)'
;MVESALGQVYLLEQHRFQDIVISLKSPDIRLTVEANRLLSSRLDYPLHIGITESGLGEDGLVRSVEGLSILLLEGIGDTVRISLTEEDRSVNLRLCRSVLERLGIPYV
;
A
#
# COMPACT_ATOMS: atom_id res chain seq x y z
N MET A 1 -0.56 -11.12 9.58
CA MET A 1 -0.18 -10.51 8.29
C MET A 1 1.32 -10.52 8.09
N VAL A 2 2.09 -9.80 8.93
CA VAL A 2 3.57 -9.70 8.80
C VAL A 2 4.27 -11.06 8.81
N GLU A 3 4.01 -11.91 9.81
CA GLU A 3 4.65 -13.24 9.90
C GLU A 3 4.35 -14.13 8.68
N SER A 4 3.15 -14.00 8.10
CA SER A 4 2.80 -14.71 6.88
C SER A 4 3.63 -14.21 5.70
N ALA A 5 3.79 -12.90 5.55
CA ALA A 5 4.64 -12.33 4.49
C ALA A 5 6.11 -12.73 4.67
N LEU A 6 6.65 -12.67 5.89
CA LEU A 6 8.03 -13.12 6.18
C LEU A 6 8.23 -14.59 5.81
N GLY A 7 7.26 -15.46 6.11
CA GLY A 7 7.32 -16.86 5.71
C GLY A 7 7.31 -17.07 4.19
N GLN A 8 6.53 -16.27 3.45
CA GLN A 8 6.51 -16.33 1.98
C GLN A 8 7.82 -15.82 1.37
N VAL A 9 8.35 -14.70 1.88
CA VAL A 9 9.64 -14.16 1.45
C VAL A 9 10.75 -15.17 1.69
N TYR A 10 10.81 -15.75 2.90
CA TYR A 10 11.78 -16.80 3.22
C TYR A 10 11.70 -17.97 2.22
N LEU A 11 10.49 -18.44 1.91
CA LEU A 11 10.29 -19.53 0.95
C LEU A 11 10.83 -19.18 -0.45
N LEU A 12 10.55 -17.96 -0.94
CA LEU A 12 11.05 -17.49 -2.24
C LEU A 12 12.58 -17.38 -2.26
N GLU A 13 13.17 -16.87 -1.17
CA GLU A 13 14.62 -16.77 -1.02
C GLU A 13 15.30 -18.15 -0.98
N GLN A 14 14.68 -19.16 -0.36
CA GLN A 14 15.17 -20.55 -0.41
C GLN A 14 15.25 -21.09 -1.84
N HIS A 15 14.40 -20.60 -2.74
CA HIS A 15 14.40 -20.92 -4.16
C HIS A 15 15.21 -19.94 -5.02
N ARG A 16 16.04 -19.07 -4.39
CA ARG A 16 16.86 -18.05 -5.05
C ARG A 16 16.06 -17.05 -5.88
N PHE A 17 14.83 -16.77 -5.48
CA PHE A 17 13.99 -15.77 -6.10
C PHE A 17 13.95 -14.51 -5.23
N GLN A 18 14.44 -13.39 -5.76
CA GLN A 18 14.57 -12.11 -5.02
C GLN A 18 13.82 -10.95 -5.69
N ASP A 19 13.20 -11.17 -6.86
CA ASP A 19 12.39 -10.17 -7.55
C ASP A 19 11.00 -10.05 -6.90
N ILE A 20 10.97 -9.55 -5.67
CA ILE A 20 9.80 -9.57 -4.78
C ILE A 20 9.27 -8.14 -4.57
N VAL A 21 7.94 -7.99 -4.68
CA VAL A 21 7.22 -6.81 -4.20
C VAL A 21 6.17 -7.28 -3.20
N ILE A 22 6.09 -6.64 -2.04
CA ILE A 22 5.24 -7.10 -0.93
C ILE A 22 4.09 -6.11 -0.70
N SER A 23 2.91 -6.65 -0.41
CA SER A 23 1.70 -5.84 -0.16
C SER A 23 0.95 -6.39 1.06
N LEU A 24 0.90 -5.62 2.15
CA LEU A 24 0.06 -5.92 3.31
C LEU A 24 -1.14 -4.97 3.32
N LYS A 25 -2.35 -5.50 3.10
CA LYS A 25 -3.58 -4.72 3.01
C LYS A 25 -4.67 -5.28 3.89
N SER A 26 -5.43 -4.39 4.53
CA SER A 26 -6.62 -4.68 5.34
C SER A 26 -7.63 -3.53 5.18
N PRO A 27 -8.94 -3.76 5.39
CA PRO A 27 -9.91 -2.67 5.54
C PRO A 27 -9.66 -1.83 6.80
N ASP A 28 -8.97 -2.38 7.80
CA ASP A 28 -8.56 -1.65 9.00
C ASP A 28 -7.29 -0.83 8.70
N ILE A 29 -7.42 0.50 8.76
CA ILE A 29 -6.35 1.46 8.48
C ILE A 29 -5.21 1.31 9.49
N ARG A 30 -5.51 1.23 10.79
CA ARG A 30 -4.50 1.13 11.84
C ARG A 30 -3.70 -0.15 11.70
N LEU A 31 -4.38 -1.27 11.47
CA LEU A 31 -3.72 -2.55 11.23
C LEU A 31 -2.82 -2.49 9.99
N THR A 32 -3.32 -1.89 8.90
CA THR A 32 -2.53 -1.76 7.66
C THR A 32 -1.28 -0.93 7.88
N VAL A 33 -1.41 0.20 8.56
CA VAL A 33 -0.28 1.09 8.87
C VAL A 33 0.76 0.38 9.73
N GLU A 34 0.36 -0.19 10.86
CA GLU A 34 1.27 -0.89 11.78
C GLU A 34 1.94 -2.10 11.12
N ALA A 35 1.20 -2.86 10.30
CA ALA A 35 1.76 -4.00 9.59
C ALA A 35 2.83 -3.57 8.57
N ASN A 36 2.61 -2.48 7.83
CA ASN A 36 3.60 -2.00 6.86
C ASN A 36 4.81 -1.35 7.54
N ARG A 37 4.64 -0.63 8.67
CA ARG A 37 5.77 -0.14 9.50
C ARG A 37 6.63 -1.27 10.03
N LEU A 38 6.01 -2.33 10.55
CA LEU A 38 6.75 -3.48 11.05
C LEU A 38 7.45 -4.23 9.91
N LEU A 39 6.80 -4.35 8.74
CA LEU A 39 7.40 -5.03 7.60
C LEU A 39 8.59 -4.23 7.04
N SER A 40 8.46 -2.90 6.87
CA SER A 40 9.50 -2.03 6.33
C SER A 40 10.75 -1.96 7.23
N SER A 41 10.60 -2.21 8.54
CA SER A 41 11.75 -2.31 9.46
C SER A 41 12.43 -3.67 9.46
N ARG A 42 11.83 -4.69 8.83
CA ARG A 42 12.35 -6.07 8.81
C ARG A 42 12.87 -6.53 7.45
N LEU A 43 12.38 -5.94 6.36
CA LEU A 43 12.71 -6.35 5.00
C LEU A 43 13.06 -5.14 4.13
N ASP A 44 14.00 -5.35 3.21
CA ASP A 44 14.44 -4.37 2.21
C ASP A 44 13.93 -4.75 0.81
N TYR A 45 12.61 -4.92 0.70
CA TYR A 45 11.91 -5.19 -0.57
C TYR A 45 10.89 -4.08 -0.85
N PRO A 46 10.66 -3.72 -2.13
CA PRO A 46 9.65 -2.73 -2.48
C PRO A 46 8.26 -3.07 -1.93
N LEU A 47 7.59 -2.06 -1.38
CA LEU A 47 6.27 -2.17 -0.77
C LEU A 47 5.20 -1.58 -1.69
N HIS A 48 4.22 -2.40 -2.03
CA HIS A 48 2.99 -1.99 -2.68
C HIS A 48 1.89 -1.72 -1.66
N ILE A 49 1.60 -0.45 -1.41
CA ILE A 49 0.68 -0.02 -0.37
C ILE A 49 -0.70 0.34 -0.93
N GLY A 50 -1.72 0.18 -0.09
CA GLY A 50 -3.10 0.53 -0.40
C GLY A 50 -4.06 -0.06 0.62
N ILE A 51 -5.25 0.52 0.71
CA ILE A 51 -6.32 0.01 1.57
C ILE A 51 -7.22 -0.90 0.73
N THR A 52 -7.55 -2.08 1.24
CA THR A 52 -8.51 -2.98 0.55
C THR A 52 -9.93 -2.67 1.02
N GLU A 53 -10.92 -3.03 0.20
CA GLU A 53 -12.35 -2.86 0.53
C GLU A 53 -12.69 -1.42 0.96
N SER A 54 -12.09 -0.43 0.27
CA SER A 54 -12.38 0.98 0.58
C SER A 54 -13.85 1.32 0.36
N GLY A 55 -14.52 0.64 -0.58
CA GLY A 55 -15.95 0.82 -0.83
C GLY A 55 -16.22 1.87 -1.90
N LEU A 56 -17.40 2.50 -1.82
CA LEU A 56 -17.93 3.43 -2.81
C LEU A 56 -17.74 4.88 -2.37
N GLY A 57 -17.51 5.77 -3.34
CA GLY A 57 -17.61 7.21 -3.13
C GLY A 57 -16.69 7.77 -2.04
N GLU A 58 -17.22 8.72 -1.28
CA GLU A 58 -16.44 9.54 -0.34
C GLU A 58 -15.82 8.75 0.82
N ASP A 59 -16.57 7.82 1.43
CA ASP A 59 -16.05 7.02 2.56
C ASP A 59 -14.83 6.20 2.15
N GLY A 60 -14.90 5.56 0.98
CA GLY A 60 -13.76 4.81 0.46
C GLY A 60 -12.58 5.68 0.10
N LEU A 61 -12.83 6.87 -0.44
CA LEU A 61 -11.79 7.84 -0.72
C LEU A 61 -11.10 8.28 0.57
N VAL A 62 -11.86 8.66 1.59
CA VAL A 62 -11.34 9.10 2.88
C VAL A 62 -10.45 8.02 3.50
N ARG A 63 -10.93 6.77 3.57
CA ARG A 63 -10.16 5.65 4.12
C ARG A 63 -8.86 5.39 3.34
N SER A 64 -8.95 5.39 2.01
CA SER A 64 -7.79 5.21 1.14
C SER A 64 -6.75 6.30 1.36
N VAL A 65 -7.17 7.56 1.38
CA VAL A 65 -6.27 8.72 1.55
C VAL A 65 -5.67 8.74 2.94
N GLU A 66 -6.45 8.45 3.99
CA GLU A 66 -5.99 8.42 5.38
C GLU A 66 -4.85 7.41 5.56
N GLY A 67 -5.07 6.15 5.18
CA GLY A 67 -4.06 5.11 5.35
C GLY A 67 -2.83 5.31 4.46
N LEU A 68 -3.02 5.73 3.20
CA LEU A 68 -1.90 6.00 2.30
C LEU A 68 -1.05 7.18 2.75
N SER A 69 -1.68 8.28 3.17
CA SER A 69 -0.94 9.51 3.52
C SER A 69 -0.05 9.30 4.74
N ILE A 70 -0.49 8.50 5.73
CA ILE A 70 0.32 8.16 6.89
C ILE A 70 1.59 7.43 6.47
N LEU A 71 1.46 6.36 5.68
CA LEU A 71 2.60 5.56 5.22
C LEU A 71 3.55 6.37 4.32
N LEU A 72 2.99 7.12 3.37
CA LEU A 72 3.77 7.91 2.42
C LEU A 72 4.57 9.03 3.10
N LEU A 73 3.99 9.71 4.09
CA LEU A 73 4.70 10.74 4.87
C LEU A 73 5.82 10.17 5.74
N GLU A 74 5.76 8.88 6.07
CA GLU A 74 6.83 8.16 6.77
C GLU A 74 7.88 7.58 5.82
N GLY A 75 7.74 7.82 4.51
CA GLY A 75 8.63 7.26 3.49
C GLY A 75 8.41 5.76 3.24
N ILE A 76 7.24 5.22 3.60
CA ILE A 76 6.89 3.82 3.43
C ILE A 76 5.99 3.67 2.20
N GLY A 77 6.48 2.92 1.20
CA GLY A 77 5.73 2.57 -0.01
C GLY A 77 6.42 3.02 -1.29
N ASP A 78 6.64 2.08 -2.20
CA ASP A 78 7.32 2.29 -3.49
C ASP A 78 6.32 2.35 -4.65
N THR A 79 5.12 1.77 -4.44
CA THR A 79 4.00 1.87 -5.37
C THR A 79 2.70 1.89 -4.59
N VAL A 80 1.72 2.64 -5.09
CA VAL A 80 0.44 2.89 -4.42
C VAL A 80 -0.74 2.45 -5.26
N ARG A 81 -1.82 2.07 -4.59
CA ARG A 81 -3.10 1.84 -5.23
C ARG A 81 -4.27 2.26 -4.35
N ILE A 82 -5.08 3.17 -4.87
CA ILE A 82 -6.45 3.44 -4.41
C ILE A 82 -7.40 2.48 -5.15
N SER A 83 -8.32 1.86 -4.40
CA SER A 83 -9.24 0.85 -4.94
C SER A 83 -10.68 1.15 -4.55
N LEU A 84 -11.21 2.25 -5.09
CA LEU A 84 -12.64 2.54 -5.03
C LEU A 84 -13.41 1.69 -6.02
N THR A 85 -14.62 1.30 -5.62
CA THR A 85 -15.58 0.64 -6.50
C THR A 85 -16.20 1.69 -7.41
N GLU A 86 -15.59 1.95 -8.56
CA GLU A 86 -16.06 2.96 -9.52
C GLU A 86 -16.23 2.33 -10.90
N GLU A 87 -17.19 2.81 -11.69
CA GLU A 87 -17.39 2.38 -13.08
C GLU A 87 -16.19 2.78 -13.95
N ASP A 88 -15.75 4.03 -13.84
CA ASP A 88 -14.55 4.54 -14.48
C ASP A 88 -13.32 4.25 -13.61
N ARG A 89 -12.58 3.19 -13.96
CA ARG A 89 -11.35 2.80 -13.25
C ARG A 89 -10.27 3.88 -13.29
N SER A 90 -10.30 4.80 -14.25
CA SER A 90 -9.31 5.88 -14.35
C SER A 90 -9.44 6.92 -13.22
N VAL A 91 -10.58 6.96 -12.51
CA VAL A 91 -10.77 7.72 -11.27
C VAL A 91 -9.71 7.33 -10.23
N ASN A 92 -9.52 6.04 -9.98
CA ASN A 92 -8.54 5.55 -9.01
C ASN A 92 -7.11 6.03 -9.33
N LEU A 93 -6.73 6.03 -10.61
CA LEU A 93 -5.43 6.52 -11.06
C LEU A 93 -5.27 8.03 -10.81
N ARG A 94 -6.28 8.83 -11.17
CA ARG A 94 -6.28 10.28 -10.92
C ARG A 94 -6.14 10.59 -9.43
N LEU A 95 -6.81 9.81 -8.58
CA LEU A 95 -6.75 9.98 -7.13
C LEU A 95 -5.36 9.63 -6.57
N CYS A 96 -4.75 8.52 -7.01
CA CYS A 96 -3.37 8.19 -6.62
C CYS A 96 -2.42 9.35 -6.95
N ARG A 97 -2.50 9.87 -8.18
CA ARG A 97 -1.67 11.00 -8.62
C ARG A 97 -1.92 12.23 -7.75
N SER A 98 -3.19 12.59 -7.53
CA SER A 98 -3.55 13.74 -6.70
C SER A 98 -3.02 13.65 -5.26
N VAL A 99 -3.03 12.46 -4.65
CA VAL A 99 -2.44 12.25 -3.32
C VAL A 99 -0.92 12.47 -3.37
N LEU A 100 -0.23 11.85 -4.32
CA LEU A 100 1.23 11.98 -4.45
C LEU A 100 1.65 13.43 -4.74
N GLU A 101 0.97 14.13 -5.66
CA GLU A 101 1.20 15.55 -5.96
C GLU A 101 1.04 16.43 -4.70
N ARG A 102 -0.01 16.20 -3.90
CA ARG A 102 -0.27 16.96 -2.68
C ARG A 102 0.75 16.72 -1.57
N LEU A 103 1.30 15.51 -1.50
CA LEU A 103 2.37 15.17 -0.57
C LEU A 103 3.76 15.57 -1.09
N GLY A 104 3.85 16.10 -2.31
CA GLY A 104 5.12 16.48 -2.93
C GLY A 104 5.99 15.28 -3.31
N ILE A 105 5.38 14.11 -3.51
CA ILE A 105 6.08 12.86 -3.84
C ILE A 105 6.12 12.70 -5.36
N PRO A 106 7.30 12.60 -5.98
CA PRO A 106 7.41 12.38 -7.42
C PRO A 106 6.90 10.99 -7.80
N TYR A 107 6.32 10.87 -8.99
CA TYR A 107 5.84 9.60 -9.55
C TYR A 107 6.02 9.57 -11.07
N VAL A 108 5.90 8.37 -11.62
CA VAL A 108 6.01 8.05 -13.05
C VAL A 108 4.68 7.55 -13.61
#